data_AF-A0A3M7P6M8-F1
#
_entry.id   AF-A0A3M7P6M8-F1
#
_cell.length_a   1.000
_cell.length_b   1.000
_cell.length_c   1.000
_cell.angle_alpha   90.00
_cell.angle_beta   90.00
_cell.angle_gamma   90.00
#
_symmetry.space_group_name_H-M   'P 1'
#
loop_
_entity.id
_entity.type
_entity.pdbx_description
1 polymer ?
#
loop_
_entity_poly.entity_id
_entity_poly.type
_entity_poly.pdbx_seq_one_letter_code
_entity_poly.pdbx_strand_id
1 'polypeptide(L)'
;MGNNRQTLLLSDSGYDCENKTGEQMLEEAKKNLQSMAFFGLTEYQNYTQKLFLKIFSKNFKLAEEFAQSNRTFAETFINKQNDTVQIPYLEEIKRLNKLDIELYSFAKELFFKRLKDFRIV
;
A
#
# COMPACT_ATOMS: atom_id res chain seq x y z
N MET A 1 -3.10 10.56 16.06
CA MET A 1 -4.08 10.03 15.11
C MET A 1 -3.36 9.78 13.79
N GLY A 2 -3.21 8.52 13.35
CA GLY A 2 -2.48 8.21 12.10
C GLY A 2 -1.87 6.82 12.00
N ASN A 3 -1.93 6.00 13.05
CA ASN A 3 -1.39 4.64 13.05
C ASN A 3 -2.34 3.67 12.34
N ASN A 4 -1.78 2.69 11.63
CA ASN A 4 -2.55 1.69 10.86
C ASN A 4 -3.58 2.34 9.92
N ARG A 5 -3.18 3.45 9.29
CA ARG A 5 -4.10 4.30 8.54
C ARG A 5 -4.61 3.60 7.29
N GLN A 6 -3.77 2.84 6.60
CA GLN A 6 -4.21 2.13 5.39
C GLN A 6 -5.21 1.02 5.75
N THR A 7 -4.93 0.25 6.81
CA THR A 7 -5.87 -0.75 7.32
C THR A 7 -7.17 -0.12 7.77
N LEU A 8 -7.14 1.00 8.50
CA LEU A 8 -8.35 1.71 8.92
C LEU A 8 -9.19 2.15 7.70
N LEU A 9 -8.57 2.81 6.72
CA LEU A 9 -9.25 3.32 5.52
C LEU A 9 -9.80 2.22 4.61
N LEU A 10 -9.19 1.03 4.61
CA LEU A 10 -9.60 -0.09 3.77
C LEU A 10 -10.54 -1.06 4.49
N SER A 11 -10.58 -1.04 5.82
CA SER A 11 -11.58 -1.75 6.61
C SER A 11 -12.93 -1.02 6.53
N ASP A 12 -14.04 -1.75 6.62
CA ASP A 12 -15.39 -1.17 6.68
C ASP A 12 -15.68 -0.58 8.08
N SER A 13 -14.70 0.16 8.61
CA SER A 13 -14.82 0.93 9.84
C SER A 13 -15.63 2.20 9.52
N GLY A 14 -16.95 2.10 9.60
CA GLY A 14 -17.81 3.28 9.61
C GLY A 14 -17.55 4.17 10.84
N TYR A 15 -18.55 4.94 11.28
CA TYR A 15 -18.44 5.75 12.50
C TYR A 15 -18.16 4.94 13.78
N ASP A 16 -18.30 3.61 13.74
CA ASP A 16 -18.16 2.69 14.88
C ASP A 16 -16.78 2.03 14.93
N CYS A 17 -15.71 2.84 14.86
CA CYS A 17 -14.32 2.38 15.00
C CYS A 17 -14.02 1.74 16.37
N GLU A 18 -14.91 1.90 17.35
CA GLU A 18 -14.68 1.51 18.75
C GLU A 18 -14.96 0.02 19.02
N ASN A 19 -15.70 -0.67 18.15
CA ASN A 19 -16.14 -2.05 18.38
C ASN A 19 -15.35 -3.12 17.61
N LYS A 20 -14.42 -2.75 16.72
CA LYS A 20 -13.63 -3.72 15.93
C LYS A 20 -12.25 -3.96 16.51
N THR A 21 -11.83 -5.22 16.59
CA THR A 21 -10.44 -5.56 16.89
C THR A 21 -9.55 -5.25 15.70
N GLY A 22 -8.25 -5.02 15.94
CA GLY A 22 -7.29 -4.79 14.86
C GLY A 22 -7.20 -5.95 13.85
N GLU A 23 -7.42 -7.18 14.30
CA GLU A 23 -7.46 -8.37 13.43
C GLU A 23 -8.68 -8.36 12.51
N GLN A 24 -9.87 -8.03 13.05
CA GLN A 24 -11.08 -7.90 12.24
C GLN A 24 -10.93 -6.81 11.19
N MET A 25 -10.38 -5.65 11.56
CA MET A 25 -10.10 -4.57 10.62
C MET A 25 -9.14 -5.00 9.52
N LEU A 26 -8.10 -5.76 9.87
CA LEU A 26 -7.12 -6.24 8.91
C LEU A 26 -7.71 -7.23 7.92
N GLU A 27 -8.51 -8.19 8.38
CA GLU A 27 -9.17 -9.16 7.50
C GLU A 27 -10.18 -8.50 6.56
N GLU A 28 -10.95 -7.53 7.05
CA GLU A 28 -11.82 -6.71 6.21
C GLU A 28 -11.01 -5.91 5.17
N ALA A 29 -9.93 -5.27 5.58
CA ALA A 29 -9.07 -4.51 4.68
C ALA A 29 -8.45 -5.39 3.58
N LYS A 30 -7.99 -6.60 3.91
CA LYS A 30 -7.48 -7.58 2.93
C LYS A 30 -8.58 -7.99 1.95
N LYS A 31 -9.79 -8.30 2.44
CA LYS A 31 -10.94 -8.67 1.61
C LYS A 31 -11.35 -7.53 0.67
N ASN A 32 -11.40 -6.31 1.18
CA ASN A 32 -11.74 -5.12 0.40
C ASN A 32 -10.66 -4.82 -0.66
N LEU A 33 -9.38 -4.88 -0.29
CA LEU A 33 -8.29 -4.73 -1.24
C LEU A 33 -8.33 -5.79 -2.35
N GLN A 34 -8.69 -7.04 -2.00
CA GLN A 34 -8.84 -8.12 -2.97
C GLN A 34 -10.03 -7.91 -3.92
N SER A 35 -11.12 -7.30 -3.45
CA SER A 35 -12.31 -7.02 -4.27
C SER A 35 -12.15 -5.79 -5.15
N MET A 36 -11.22 -4.89 -4.84
CA MET A 36 -10.94 -3.73 -5.68
C MET A 36 -10.54 -4.14 -7.09
N ALA A 37 -11.19 -3.51 -8.09
CA ALA A 37 -10.86 -3.70 -9.50
C ALA A 37 -9.38 -3.40 -9.78
N PHE A 38 -8.80 -2.42 -9.10
CA PHE A 38 -7.40 -2.03 -9.24
C PHE A 38 -6.87 -1.35 -7.96
N PHE A 39 -5.59 -1.56 -7.68
CA PHE A 39 -4.78 -0.75 -6.77
C PHE A 39 -3.32 -0.75 -7.25
N GLY A 40 -2.52 0.19 -6.77
CA GLY A 40 -1.12 0.35 -7.13
C GLY A 40 -0.19 0.41 -5.92
N LEU A 41 1.10 0.24 -6.16
CA LEU A 41 2.16 0.37 -5.15
C LEU A 41 3.13 1.45 -5.58
N THR A 42 3.43 2.40 -4.68
CA THR A 42 4.27 3.57 -4.99
C THR A 42 5.72 3.22 -5.37
N GLU A 43 6.24 2.09 -4.90
CA GLU A 43 7.54 1.54 -5.28
C GLU A 43 7.56 0.86 -6.66
N TYR A 44 6.38 0.66 -7.30
CA TYR A 44 6.23 -0.04 -8.58
C TYR A 44 5.33 0.75 -9.55
N GLN A 45 5.61 2.03 -9.77
CA GLN A 45 4.77 2.95 -10.57
C GLN A 45 4.63 2.49 -12.03
N ASN A 46 5.71 2.01 -12.66
CA ASN A 46 5.67 1.49 -14.04
C ASN A 46 4.73 0.27 -14.15
N TYR A 47 4.85 -0.70 -13.23
CA TYR A 47 3.98 -1.87 -13.22
C TYR A 47 2.54 -1.51 -12.87
N THR A 48 2.36 -0.58 -11.94
CA THR A 48 1.05 -0.02 -11.58
C THR A 48 0.35 0.57 -12.81
N GLN A 49 1.08 1.36 -13.62
CA GLN A 49 0.56 1.93 -14.87
C GLN A 49 0.16 0.85 -15.87
N LYS A 50 1.03 -0.14 -16.13
CA LYS A 50 0.76 -1.24 -17.06
C LYS A 50 -0.46 -2.04 -16.64
N LEU A 51 -0.59 -2.34 -15.35
CA LEU A 51 -1.73 -3.06 -14.79
C LEU A 51 -3.02 -2.27 -14.93
N PHE A 52 -3.00 -0.97 -14.60
CA PHE A 52 -4.15 -0.08 -14.77
C PHE A 52 -4.64 -0.08 -16.22
N LEU A 53 -3.71 0.14 -17.16
CA LEU A 53 -4.04 0.13 -18.58
C LEU A 53 -4.65 -1.21 -18.97
N LYS A 54 -4.04 -2.35 -18.63
CA LYS A 54 -4.57 -3.67 -18.98
C LYS A 54 -5.99 -3.93 -18.44
N ILE A 55 -6.29 -3.49 -17.22
CA ILE A 55 -7.60 -3.69 -16.58
C ILE A 55 -8.70 -2.85 -17.23
N PHE A 56 -8.42 -1.58 -17.55
CA PHE A 56 -9.44 -0.64 -18.06
C PHE A 56 -9.38 -0.42 -19.58
N SER A 57 -8.58 -1.19 -20.32
CA SER A 57 -8.38 -1.05 -21.77
C SER A 57 -9.58 -1.49 -22.60
N LYS A 58 -10.51 -0.57 -22.80
CA LYS A 58 -11.13 -0.38 -24.13
C LYS A 58 -10.95 1.03 -24.70
N ASN A 59 -10.77 2.09 -23.88
CA ASN A 59 -10.62 3.47 -24.39
C ASN A 59 -9.68 4.39 -23.57
N PHE A 60 -8.89 3.86 -22.62
CA PHE A 60 -8.05 4.71 -21.78
C PHE A 60 -6.67 4.94 -22.41
N LYS A 61 -6.37 6.17 -22.80
CA LYS A 61 -5.03 6.63 -23.15
C LYS A 61 -4.55 7.54 -22.01
N LEU A 62 -3.49 7.15 -21.33
CA LEU A 62 -2.81 8.06 -20.42
C LEU A 62 -2.13 9.16 -21.23
N ALA A 63 -2.22 10.40 -20.75
CA ALA A 63 -1.54 11.53 -21.38
C ALA A 63 -0.01 11.39 -21.30
N GLU A 64 0.49 10.74 -20.23
CA GLU A 64 1.92 10.59 -19.95
C GLU A 64 2.22 9.23 -19.28
N GLU A 65 3.46 8.77 -19.44
CA GLU A 65 3.96 7.59 -18.72
C GLU A 65 4.27 7.91 -17.25
N PHE A 66 4.07 6.93 -16.37
CA PHE A 66 4.41 7.12 -14.96
C PHE A 66 5.93 7.01 -14.79
N ALA A 67 6.56 8.13 -14.46
CA ALA A 67 7.98 8.17 -14.13
C ALA A 67 8.20 7.65 -12.70
N GLN A 68 8.99 6.57 -12.55
CA GLN A 68 9.35 6.06 -11.23
C GLN A 68 10.19 7.10 -10.47
N SER A 69 9.67 7.63 -9.37
CA SER A 69 10.42 8.50 -8.46
C SER A 69 10.65 7.82 -7.11
N ASN A 70 11.87 7.32 -6.91
CA ASN A 70 12.27 6.75 -5.62
C ASN A 70 12.68 7.82 -4.61
N ARG A 71 13.01 9.04 -5.07
CA ARG A 71 13.32 10.19 -4.21
C ARG A 71 12.07 10.63 -3.48
N THR A 72 11.90 10.11 -2.27
CA THR A 72 10.82 10.50 -1.38
C THR A 72 11.35 11.36 -0.24
N PHE A 73 10.49 12.20 0.31
CA PHE A 73 10.80 12.93 1.54
C PHE A 73 11.14 11.97 2.69
N ALA A 74 10.46 10.82 2.75
CA ALA A 74 10.72 9.78 3.73
C ALA A 74 12.13 9.19 3.60
N GLU A 75 12.55 8.81 2.39
CA GLU A 75 13.92 8.32 2.13
C GLU A 75 14.96 9.38 2.50
N THR A 76 14.73 10.64 2.11
CA THR A 76 15.63 11.75 2.42
C THR A 76 15.73 12.01 3.93
N PHE A 77 14.62 11.87 4.66
CA PHE A 77 14.58 12.05 6.11
C PHE A 77 15.33 10.94 6.83
N ILE A 78 15.13 9.68 6.44
CA ILE A 78 15.84 8.52 6.99
C ILE A 78 17.34 8.70 6.79
N ASN A 79 17.79 8.98 5.56
CA ASN A 79 19.22 9.09 5.23
C ASN A 79 19.95 10.28 5.89
N LYS A 80 19.24 11.23 6.51
CA LYS A 80 19.81 12.40 7.19
C LYS A 80 20.00 12.24 8.70
N GLN A 81 19.47 11.16 9.30
CA GLN A 81 19.54 10.90 10.75
C GLN A 81 20.71 9.98 11.09
N ASN A 82 21.35 10.17 12.26
CA ASN A 82 22.38 9.25 12.75
C ASN A 82 21.74 7.92 13.21
N ASP A 83 22.42 6.80 12.94
CA ASP A 83 21.93 5.44 13.20
C ASP A 83 21.44 5.19 14.64
N THR A 84 22.08 5.82 15.63
CA THR A 84 21.73 5.70 17.06
C THR A 84 20.36 6.28 17.41
N VAL A 85 19.91 7.31 16.68
CA VAL A 85 18.57 7.90 16.82
C VAL A 85 17.61 7.23 15.86
N GLN A 86 18.05 6.76 14.70
CA GLN A 86 17.16 6.23 13.67
C GLN A 86 16.50 4.89 14.06
N ILE A 87 17.26 3.97 14.68
CA ILE A 87 16.79 2.59 14.96
C ILE A 87 15.61 2.55 15.94
N PRO A 88 15.66 3.20 17.13
CA PRO A 88 14.54 3.14 18.08
C PRO A 88 13.24 3.75 17.53
N TYR A 89 13.34 4.80 16.72
CA TYR A 89 12.18 5.47 16.13
C TYR A 89 11.56 4.61 15.01
N LEU A 90 12.39 3.94 14.20
CA LEU A 90 11.89 3.01 13.18
C LEU A 90 11.13 1.84 13.80
N GLU A 91 11.64 1.26 14.89
CA GLU A 91 10.96 0.17 15.60
C GLU A 91 9.64 0.63 16.20
N GLU A 92 9.59 1.84 16.78
CA GLU A 92 8.33 2.40 17.28
C GLU A 92 7.32 2.66 16.16
N ILE A 93 7.75 3.21 15.01
CA ILE A 93 6.88 3.40 13.84
C ILE A 93 6.32 2.05 13.36
N LYS A 94 7.15 1.01 13.28
CA LYS A 94 6.71 -0.33 12.91
C LYS A 94 5.71 -0.89 13.92
N ARG A 95 5.98 -0.75 15.21
CA ARG A 95 5.09 -1.21 16.29
C ARG A 95 3.72 -0.55 16.20
N LEU A 96 3.69 0.76 15.99
CA LEU A 96 2.47 1.54 15.84
C LEU A 96 1.69 1.15 14.57
N ASN A 97 2.39 0.76 13.50
CA ASN A 97 1.81 0.46 12.19
C ASN A 97 1.82 -1.05 11.85
N LYS A 98 1.77 -1.92 12.85
CA LYS A 98 1.86 -3.38 12.68
C LYS A 98 0.84 -3.95 11.68
N LEU A 99 -0.39 -3.42 11.68
CA LEU A 99 -1.45 -3.89 10.79
C LEU A 99 -1.22 -3.40 9.36
N ASP A 100 -0.73 -2.17 9.18
CA ASP A 100 -0.37 -1.65 7.87
C ASP A 100 0.80 -2.44 7.26
N ILE A 101 1.77 -2.87 8.07
CA ILE A 101 2.88 -3.73 7.61
C ILE A 101 2.35 -5.07 7.10
N GLU A 102 1.43 -5.69 7.84
CA GLU A 102 0.84 -6.96 7.42
C GLU A 102 -0.05 -6.80 6.18
N LEU A 103 -0.90 -5.76 6.14
CA LEU A 103 -1.74 -5.44 4.99
C LEU A 103 -0.91 -5.18 3.74
N TYR A 104 0.18 -4.42 3.87
CA TYR A 104 1.08 -4.12 2.77
C TYR A 104 1.80 -5.37 2.26
N SER A 105 2.20 -6.28 3.15
CA SER A 105 2.80 -7.56 2.74
C SER A 105 1.82 -8.36 1.89
N PHE A 106 0.56 -8.47 2.33
CA PHE A 106 -0.52 -9.08 1.56
C PHE A 106 -0.77 -8.35 0.22
N ALA A 107 -0.81 -7.02 0.24
CA ALA A 107 -1.03 -6.19 -0.93
C ALA A 107 0.05 -6.42 -2.00
N LYS A 108 1.32 -6.58 -1.57
CA LYS A 108 2.47 -6.85 -2.44
C LYS A 108 2.34 -8.20 -3.13
N GLU A 109 2.02 -9.25 -2.39
CA GLU A 109 1.78 -10.58 -2.96
C GLU A 109 0.62 -10.56 -3.96
N LEU A 110 -0.50 -9.94 -3.59
CA LEU A 110 -1.67 -9.81 -4.46
C LEU A 110 -1.36 -8.99 -5.72
N PHE A 111 -0.58 -7.92 -5.60
CA PHE A 111 -0.18 -7.08 -6.72
C PHE A 111 0.66 -7.87 -7.75
N PHE A 112 1.69 -8.60 -7.30
CA PHE A 112 2.50 -9.41 -8.20
C PHE A 112 1.75 -10.59 -8.80
N LYS A 113 0.82 -11.19 -8.04
CA LYS A 113 -0.11 -12.18 -8.59
C LYS A 113 -0.94 -11.60 -9.74
N ARG A 114 -1.54 -10.41 -9.56
CA ARG A 114 -2.30 -9.73 -10.62
C ARG A 114 -1.43 -9.39 -11.84
N LEU A 115 -0.18 -8.93 -11.64
CA LEU A 115 0.73 -8.69 -12.76
C LEU A 115 0.95 -9.95 -13.60
N LYS A 116 1.13 -11.11 -12.96
CA LYS A 116 1.27 -12.41 -13.63
C LYS A 116 -0.02 -12.81 -14.35
N ASP A 117 -1.18 -12.66 -13.71
CA ASP A 117 -2.49 -12.98 -14.29
C ASP A 117 -2.75 -12.17 -15.57
N PHE A 118 -2.32 -10.90 -15.60
CA PHE A 118 -2.41 -10.02 -16.77
C PHE A 118 -1.21 -10.11 -17.74
N ARG A 119 -0.28 -11.05 -17.50
CA ARG A 119 0.93 -11.29 -18.33
C ARG A 119 1.80 -10.04 -18.51
N ILE A 120 1.94 -9.25 -17.46
CA ILE A 120 2.80 -8.05 -17.43
C ILE A 120 4.22 -8.41 -16.99
N VAL A 121 4.34 -9.43 -16.15
CA VAL A 121 5.59 -10.04 -15.66
C VAL A 121 5.55 -11.55 -15.85
#